data_AF-A0A849BWJ5-F1
#
_entry.id   AF-A0A849BWJ5-F1
#
_cell.length_a   1.000
_cell.length_b   1.000
_cell.length_c   1.000
_cell.angle_alpha   90.00
_cell.angle_beta   90.00
_cell.angle_gamma   90.00
#
_symmetry.space_group_name_H-M   'P 1'
#
loop_
_entity.id
_entity.type
_entity.pdbx_description
1 polymer ?
#
loop_
_entity_poly.entity_id
_entity_poly.type
_entity_poly.pdbx_seq_one_letter_code
_entity_poly.pdbx_strand_id
1 'polypeptide(L)'
;MIARRRRDNAVFAILATLAVLGGGHAVFSFFAADPPGPSDSTTVSIVGNAQLAGSFAQRYVMTYVSAEAGQQDRVSEFIGDSRAISLPKKAPKVSDPAVVFTRRTNTSGLLEIWSVTVSVRLGADSDAAVEQFYRVAVSVGSGRVRALSLPAVVAPPGPGRDLVAAYSAPCREDTPVSGAATGFLRAYLTGSADVARYTSHNAGIAALAPSPFDELESVSVSATESSCGTSGSTAHVLVTVTPAIDADVLAPLDYPLTLVRTDQQWQVQSMDQVPALPDPITEVSANANQIGSGAASTTKPTTAPTTSVRIPPATQN
;
A
#
# COMPACT_ATOMS: atom_id res chain seq x y z
N MET A 1 -53.16 28.91 44.03
CA MET A 1 -52.34 29.42 42.89
C MET A 1 -50.86 29.68 43.22
N ILE A 2 -50.36 29.45 44.44
CA ILE A 2 -48.97 29.79 44.82
C ILE A 2 -47.95 28.67 44.50
N ALA A 3 -48.39 27.41 44.42
CA ALA A 3 -47.51 26.24 44.21
C ALA A 3 -47.02 26.04 42.77
N ARG A 4 -47.76 26.50 41.74
CA ARG A 4 -47.33 26.39 40.33
C ARG A 4 -46.14 27.30 40.01
N ARG A 5 -46.20 28.55 40.51
CA ARG A 5 -45.18 29.57 40.26
C ARG A 5 -43.78 29.20 40.79
N ARG A 6 -43.70 28.39 41.86
CA ARG A 6 -42.42 27.90 42.39
C ARG A 6 -41.80 26.78 41.54
N ARG A 7 -42.62 25.95 40.88
CA ARG A 7 -42.13 24.89 39.99
C ARG A 7 -41.60 25.47 38.69
N ASP A 8 -42.28 26.48 38.15
CA ASP A 8 -41.84 27.15 36.93
C ASP A 8 -40.49 27.85 37.15
N ASN A 9 -40.32 28.57 38.27
CA ASN A 9 -39.04 29.20 38.60
C ASN A 9 -37.89 28.19 38.81
N ALA A 10 -38.17 27.00 39.34
CA ALA A 10 -37.17 25.95 39.51
C ALA A 10 -36.74 25.32 38.17
N VAL A 11 -37.69 25.12 37.25
CA VAL A 11 -37.39 24.62 35.90
C VAL A 11 -36.58 25.64 35.09
N PHE A 12 -36.91 26.93 35.19
CA PHE A 12 -36.13 27.99 34.56
C PHE A 12 -34.69 28.07 35.13
N ALA A 13 -34.52 27.90 36.44
CA ALA A 13 -33.20 27.88 37.06
C ALA A 13 -32.35 26.70 36.56
N ILE A 14 -32.93 25.51 36.44
CA ILE A 14 -32.24 24.30 35.96
C ILE A 14 -31.83 24.45 34.48
N LEU A 15 -32.74 24.94 33.64
CA LEU A 15 -32.44 25.16 32.21
C LEU A 15 -31.37 26.24 32.01
N ALA A 16 -31.39 27.30 32.81
CA ALA A 16 -30.35 28.33 32.76
C ALA A 16 -28.98 27.75 33.18
N THR A 17 -28.92 26.90 34.21
CA THR A 17 -27.65 26.25 34.60
C THR A 17 -27.11 25.27 33.57
N LEU A 18 -27.98 24.48 32.92
CA LEU A 18 -27.60 23.57 31.83
C LEU A 18 -27.13 24.33 30.58
N ALA A 19 -27.76 25.47 30.26
CA ALA A 19 -27.34 26.31 29.15
C ALA A 19 -25.98 26.97 29.39
N VAL A 20 -25.67 27.38 30.63
CA VAL A 20 -24.36 27.93 30.99
C VAL A 20 -23.28 26.84 31.00
N LEU A 21 -23.58 25.63 31.49
CA LEU A 21 -22.64 24.50 31.47
C LEU A 21 -22.37 23.99 30.04
N GLY A 22 -23.41 23.89 29.20
CA GLY A 22 -23.27 23.48 27.81
C GLY A 22 -22.61 24.55 26.92
N GLY A 23 -23.03 25.80 27.05
CA GLY A 23 -22.44 26.93 26.31
C GLY A 23 -21.01 27.25 26.76
N GLY A 24 -20.73 27.12 28.07
CA GLY A 24 -19.39 27.30 28.62
C GLY A 24 -18.39 26.29 28.07
N HIS A 25 -18.78 25.03 27.90
CA HIS A 25 -17.91 24.01 27.32
C HIS A 25 -17.62 24.26 25.83
N ALA A 26 -18.59 24.74 25.06
CA ALA A 26 -18.39 25.07 23.64
C ALA A 26 -17.44 26.27 23.45
N VAL A 27 -17.55 27.29 24.31
CA VAL A 27 -16.62 28.43 24.31
C VAL A 27 -15.23 27.99 24.79
N PHE A 28 -15.14 27.14 25.82
CA PHE A 28 -13.85 26.59 26.26
C PHE A 28 -13.17 25.74 25.18
N SER A 29 -13.92 24.96 24.39
CA SER A 29 -13.34 24.19 23.28
C SER A 29 -12.84 25.07 22.14
N PHE A 30 -13.36 26.30 21.98
CA PHE A 30 -12.90 27.24 20.96
C PHE A 30 -11.56 27.93 21.34
N PHE A 31 -11.25 27.97 22.64
CA PHE A 31 -9.98 28.48 23.17
C PHE A 31 -9.02 27.37 23.61
N ALA A 32 -9.44 26.10 23.53
CA ALA A 32 -8.55 24.98 23.72
C ALA A 32 -7.63 24.92 22.50
N ALA A 33 -6.33 25.13 22.73
CA ALA A 33 -5.32 24.89 21.70
C ALA A 33 -5.47 23.44 21.19
N ASP A 34 -5.35 23.25 19.87
CA ASP A 34 -5.30 21.92 19.30
C ASP A 34 -4.27 21.08 20.07
N PRO A 35 -4.58 19.82 20.41
CA PRO A 35 -3.63 18.97 21.11
C PRO A 35 -2.33 18.97 20.31
N PRO A 36 -1.17 19.20 20.96
CA PRO A 36 0.09 19.30 20.25
C PRO A 36 0.30 18.02 19.44
N GLY A 37 0.61 18.18 18.15
CA GLY A 37 0.98 17.07 17.30
C GLY A 37 2.17 16.28 17.87
N PRO A 38 2.38 15.03 17.44
CA PRO A 38 3.49 14.23 17.91
C PRO A 38 4.82 14.97 17.65
N SER A 39 5.64 15.11 18.69
CA SER A 39 6.98 15.67 18.56
C SER A 39 7.87 14.77 17.69
N ASP A 40 8.94 15.33 17.11
CA ASP A 40 9.94 14.54 16.35
C ASP A 40 10.47 13.35 17.16
N SER A 41 10.73 13.54 18.45
CA SER A 41 11.15 12.47 19.36
C SER A 41 10.10 11.36 19.50
N THR A 42 8.83 11.72 19.52
CA THR A 42 7.71 10.77 19.58
C THR A 42 7.62 9.99 18.27
N THR A 43 7.74 10.69 17.13
CA THR A 43 7.73 10.07 15.80
C THR A 43 8.89 9.09 15.61
N VAL A 44 10.11 9.48 15.99
CA VAL A 44 11.30 8.62 15.94
C VAL A 44 11.09 7.37 16.80
N SER A 45 10.54 7.52 18.02
CA SER A 45 10.25 6.37 18.89
C SER A 45 9.20 5.44 18.30
N ILE A 46 8.14 5.97 17.68
CA ILE A 46 7.08 5.17 17.06
C ILE A 46 7.64 4.35 15.90
N VAL A 47 8.46 4.98 15.04
CA VAL A 47 9.10 4.29 13.90
C VAL A 47 10.06 3.21 14.40
N GLY A 48 10.89 3.53 15.41
CA GLY A 48 11.80 2.56 16.02
C GLY A 48 11.07 1.36 16.63
N ASN A 49 9.98 1.60 17.38
CA ASN A 49 9.17 0.54 17.96
C ASN A 49 8.45 -0.30 16.89
N ALA A 50 8.00 0.32 15.79
CA ALA A 50 7.39 -0.41 14.67
C ALA A 50 8.40 -1.37 14.02
N GLN A 51 9.64 -0.93 13.76
CA GLN A 51 10.70 -1.78 13.22
C GLN A 51 11.08 -2.92 14.19
N LEU A 52 11.13 -2.62 15.48
CA LEU A 52 11.41 -3.61 16.53
C LEU A 52 10.28 -4.66 16.61
N ALA A 53 9.02 -4.24 16.58
CA ALA A 53 7.87 -5.15 16.54
C ALA A 53 7.87 -6.01 15.25
N GLY A 54 8.16 -5.39 14.10
CA GLY A 54 8.22 -6.06 12.80
C GLY A 54 9.28 -7.17 12.76
N SER A 55 10.52 -6.83 13.09
CA SER A 55 11.64 -7.79 13.11
C SER A 55 11.45 -8.91 14.14
N PHE A 56 10.82 -8.63 15.29
CA PHE A 56 10.45 -9.64 16.26
C PHE A 56 9.37 -10.59 15.71
N ALA A 57 8.29 -10.05 15.13
CA ALA A 57 7.22 -10.86 14.55
C ALA A 57 7.73 -11.76 13.42
N GLN A 58 8.62 -11.26 12.58
CA GLN A 58 9.24 -12.03 11.50
C GLN A 58 9.97 -13.27 12.04
N ARG A 59 10.82 -13.09 13.06
CA ARG A 59 11.53 -14.21 13.70
C ARG A 59 10.57 -15.17 14.39
N TYR A 60 9.57 -14.64 15.09
CA TYR A 60 8.58 -15.46 15.78
C TYR A 60 7.79 -16.35 14.81
N VAL A 61 7.29 -15.79 13.71
CA VAL A 61 6.54 -16.55 12.70
C VAL A 61 7.42 -17.61 12.05
N MET A 62 8.65 -17.27 11.67
CA MET A 62 9.62 -18.23 11.13
C MET A 62 9.88 -19.38 12.09
N THR A 63 10.18 -19.08 13.36
CA THR A 63 10.42 -20.11 14.38
C THR A 63 9.16 -20.93 14.66
N TYR A 64 7.99 -20.31 14.77
CA TYR A 64 6.74 -21.01 15.07
C TYR A 64 6.33 -21.98 13.96
N VAL A 65 6.40 -21.54 12.70
CA VAL A 65 5.94 -22.35 11.55
C VAL A 65 6.93 -23.47 11.22
N SER A 66 8.22 -23.27 11.47
CA SER A 66 9.27 -24.29 11.26
C SER A 66 9.51 -25.20 12.47
N ALA A 67 8.89 -24.92 13.63
CA ALA A 67 9.06 -25.72 14.83
C ALA A 67 8.30 -27.06 14.75
N GLU A 68 8.95 -28.12 15.22
CA GLU A 68 8.40 -29.47 15.28
C GLU A 68 8.13 -29.91 16.72
N ALA A 69 7.41 -31.02 16.88
CA ALA A 69 7.19 -31.66 18.17
C ALA A 69 8.52 -31.89 18.90
N GLY A 70 8.61 -31.41 20.15
CA GLY A 70 9.84 -31.43 20.95
C GLY A 70 10.64 -30.12 20.91
N GLN A 71 10.26 -29.15 20.06
CA GLN A 71 10.92 -27.86 19.94
C GLN A 71 10.14 -26.69 20.56
N GLN A 72 9.21 -26.98 21.49
CA GLN A 72 8.38 -25.97 22.16
C GLN A 72 9.21 -24.91 22.91
N ASP A 73 10.40 -25.27 23.38
CA ASP A 73 11.32 -24.35 24.05
C ASP A 73 11.78 -23.23 23.11
N ARG A 74 11.93 -23.50 21.80
CA ARG A 74 12.28 -22.46 20.81
C ARG A 74 11.17 -21.42 20.67
N VAL A 75 9.91 -21.86 20.76
CA VAL A 75 8.74 -20.98 20.69
C VAL A 75 8.54 -20.21 22.01
N SER A 76 8.96 -20.79 23.14
CA SER A 76 8.87 -20.19 24.48
C SER A 76 9.64 -18.88 24.64
N GLU A 77 10.67 -18.67 23.82
CA GLU A 77 11.44 -17.42 23.80
C GLU A 77 10.56 -16.22 23.39
N PHE A 78 9.54 -16.46 22.57
CA PHE A 78 8.71 -15.42 21.98
C PHE A 78 7.41 -15.16 22.75
N ILE A 79 6.79 -16.21 23.31
CA ILE A 79 5.49 -16.13 23.98
C ILE A 79 5.51 -16.75 25.38
N GLY A 80 4.85 -16.10 26.34
CA GLY A 80 4.89 -16.47 27.77
C GLY A 80 4.40 -17.89 28.08
N ASP A 81 3.44 -18.39 27.30
CA ASP A 81 2.78 -19.67 27.52
C ASP A 81 2.91 -20.57 26.28
N SER A 82 4.06 -21.25 26.15
CA SER A 82 4.33 -22.16 25.04
C SER A 82 4.14 -23.64 25.36
N ARG A 83 3.98 -24.00 26.65
CA ARG A 83 3.97 -25.40 27.11
C ARG A 83 2.72 -26.16 26.69
N ALA A 84 1.63 -25.45 26.38
CA ALA A 84 0.40 -26.02 25.85
C ALA A 84 0.34 -26.07 24.30
N ILE A 85 1.41 -25.65 23.60
CA ILE A 85 1.42 -25.64 22.12
C ILE A 85 1.65 -27.06 21.60
N SER A 86 0.66 -27.57 20.86
CA SER A 86 0.82 -28.77 20.05
C SER A 86 1.50 -28.41 18.73
N LEU A 87 2.75 -28.84 18.57
CA LEU A 87 3.54 -28.66 17.36
C LEU A 87 3.42 -29.89 16.45
N PRO A 88 3.48 -29.72 15.12
CA PRO A 88 3.41 -30.83 14.19
C PRO A 88 4.64 -31.74 14.30
N LYS A 89 4.50 -33.02 13.96
CA LYS A 89 5.63 -33.96 13.92
C LYS A 89 6.68 -33.60 12.86
N LYS A 90 6.23 -33.00 11.76
CA LYS A 90 7.06 -32.53 10.65
C LYS A 90 6.59 -31.15 10.25
N ALA A 91 7.49 -30.18 10.25
CA ALA A 91 7.17 -28.81 9.87
C ALA A 91 7.43 -28.59 8.37
N PRO A 92 6.67 -27.68 7.72
CA PRO A 92 7.01 -27.24 6.37
C PRO A 92 8.34 -26.48 6.38
N LYS A 93 9.06 -26.52 5.25
CA LYS A 93 10.18 -25.60 5.02
C LYS A 93 9.62 -24.19 4.78
N VAL A 94 10.19 -23.19 5.44
CA VAL A 94 9.74 -21.80 5.40
C VAL A 94 10.89 -20.91 4.96
N SER A 95 10.67 -20.02 3.99
CA SER A 95 11.64 -19.03 3.52
C SER A 95 10.99 -17.66 3.29
N ASP A 96 11.82 -16.71 2.88
CA ASP A 96 11.43 -15.37 2.41
C ASP A 96 10.42 -14.64 3.32
N PRO A 97 10.72 -14.51 4.63
CA PRO A 97 9.79 -13.84 5.52
C PRO A 97 9.83 -12.32 5.31
N ALA A 98 8.66 -11.70 5.18
CA ALA A 98 8.53 -10.26 4.99
C ALA A 98 7.43 -9.66 5.88
N VAL A 99 7.69 -8.51 6.48
CA VAL A 99 6.66 -7.75 7.22
C VAL A 99 5.82 -6.97 6.21
N VAL A 100 4.55 -7.34 6.05
CA VAL A 100 3.66 -6.74 5.04
C VAL A 100 2.74 -5.65 5.60
N PHE A 101 2.50 -5.66 6.91
CA PHE A 101 1.68 -4.63 7.55
C PHE A 101 2.06 -4.51 9.03
N THR A 102 2.17 -3.28 9.53
CA THR A 102 2.41 -2.99 10.95
C THR A 102 1.54 -1.84 11.40
N ARG A 103 0.82 -2.02 12.51
CA ARG A 103 -0.03 -0.99 13.09
C ARG A 103 0.03 -1.01 14.60
N ARG A 104 0.14 0.17 15.22
CA ARG A 104 -0.05 0.33 16.66
C ARG A 104 -1.55 0.25 16.97
N THR A 105 -1.93 -0.73 17.78
CA THR A 105 -3.32 -1.00 18.16
C THR A 105 -3.68 -0.35 19.49
N ASN A 106 -2.74 -0.31 20.44
CA ASN A 106 -2.97 0.26 21.77
C ASN A 106 -1.68 0.84 22.36
N THR A 107 -1.81 1.74 23.32
CA THR A 107 -0.72 2.32 24.11
C THR A 107 -1.19 2.51 25.55
N SER A 108 -0.37 2.06 26.49
CA SER A 108 -0.58 2.24 27.93
C SER A 108 0.75 2.61 28.58
N GLY A 109 0.94 3.89 28.89
CA GLY A 109 2.22 4.41 29.37
C GLY A 109 3.35 4.16 28.36
N LEU A 110 4.40 3.46 28.81
CA LEU A 110 5.56 3.09 27.98
C LEU A 110 5.37 1.76 27.22
N LEU A 111 4.20 1.12 27.35
CA LEU A 111 3.88 -0.14 26.69
C LEU A 111 3.01 0.12 25.47
N GLU A 112 3.46 -0.33 24.31
CA GLU A 112 2.72 -0.27 23.06
C GLU A 112 2.35 -1.68 22.60
N ILE A 113 1.15 -1.83 22.04
CA ILE A 113 0.69 -3.07 21.43
C ILE A 113 0.60 -2.85 19.93
N TRP A 114 1.29 -3.70 19.20
CA TRP A 114 1.41 -3.68 17.76
C TRP A 114 0.74 -4.92 17.16
N SER A 115 -0.01 -4.73 16.08
CA SER A 115 -0.45 -5.81 15.21
C SER A 115 0.47 -5.84 13.99
N VAL A 116 1.17 -6.95 13.80
CA VAL A 116 2.08 -7.15 12.67
C VAL A 116 1.59 -8.32 11.83
N THR A 117 1.50 -8.12 10.52
CA THR A 117 1.26 -9.19 9.54
C THR A 117 2.56 -9.49 8.82
N VAL A 118 2.94 -10.76 8.79
CA VAL A 118 4.14 -11.29 8.16
C VAL A 118 3.73 -12.26 7.06
N SER A 119 4.28 -12.14 5.87
CA SER A 119 4.21 -13.19 4.85
C SER A 119 5.41 -14.11 4.95
N VAL A 120 5.20 -15.38 4.62
CA VAL A 120 6.25 -16.39 4.52
C VAL A 120 5.96 -17.30 3.33
N ARG A 121 7.02 -17.81 2.69
CA ARG A 121 6.89 -18.83 1.64
C ARG A 121 7.01 -20.22 2.24
N LEU A 122 5.94 -21.00 2.16
CA LEU A 122 5.93 -22.42 2.56
C LEU A 122 6.37 -23.28 1.37
N GLY A 123 7.17 -24.32 1.63
CA GLY A 123 7.64 -25.23 0.58
C GLY A 123 8.73 -24.62 -0.31
N ALA A 124 9.62 -23.81 0.27
CA ALA A 124 10.69 -23.05 -0.37
C ALA A 124 11.54 -23.77 -1.45
N ASP A 125 11.55 -25.10 -1.48
CA ASP A 125 12.31 -25.92 -2.44
C ASP A 125 11.41 -26.72 -3.40
N SER A 126 10.15 -26.31 -3.57
CA SER A 126 9.16 -27.04 -4.39
C SER A 126 8.39 -26.09 -5.30
N ASP A 127 7.99 -26.59 -6.46
CA ASP A 127 7.11 -25.87 -7.41
C ASP A 127 5.71 -25.59 -6.82
N ALA A 128 5.39 -26.21 -5.67
CA ALA A 128 4.16 -25.99 -4.92
C ALA A 128 4.35 -24.95 -3.79
N ALA A 129 5.34 -24.06 -3.90
CA ALA A 129 5.57 -23.03 -2.89
C ALA A 129 4.36 -22.08 -2.80
N VAL A 130 3.84 -21.88 -1.60
CA VAL A 130 2.67 -21.02 -1.35
C VAL A 130 3.06 -19.93 -0.37
N GLU A 131 2.72 -18.69 -0.69
CA GLU A 131 2.83 -17.57 0.23
C GLU A 131 1.66 -17.59 1.23
N GLN A 132 1.99 -17.55 2.52
CA GLN A 132 1.03 -17.60 3.61
C GLN A 132 1.24 -16.40 4.55
N PHE A 133 0.15 -15.84 5.05
CA PHE A 133 0.19 -14.63 5.87
C PHE A 133 -0.23 -14.93 7.31
N TYR A 134 0.57 -14.43 8.25
CA TYR A 134 0.37 -14.61 9.68
C TYR A 134 0.31 -13.27 10.39
N ARG A 135 -0.70 -13.08 11.25
CA ARG A 135 -0.82 -11.92 12.12
C ARG A 135 -0.44 -12.26 13.54
N VAL A 136 0.36 -11.40 14.16
CA VAL A 136 0.84 -11.51 15.54
C VAL A 136 0.61 -10.20 16.28
N ALA A 137 0.12 -10.29 17.52
CA ALA A 137 0.12 -9.19 18.47
C ALA A 137 1.44 -9.16 19.24
N VAL A 138 2.16 -8.04 19.19
CA VAL A 138 3.46 -7.83 19.83
C VAL A 138 3.36 -6.69 20.83
N SER A 139 3.80 -6.90 22.06
CA SER A 139 4.02 -5.81 23.01
C SER A 139 5.45 -5.30 22.89
N VAL A 140 5.61 -3.97 22.89
CA VAL A 140 6.89 -3.28 22.89
C VAL A 140 6.92 -2.33 24.07
N GLY A 141 7.93 -2.42 24.92
CA GLY A 141 8.10 -1.49 26.04
C GLY A 141 9.53 -1.44 26.55
N SER A 142 10.09 -0.24 26.67
CA SER A 142 11.49 -0.01 27.11
C SER A 142 12.50 -0.88 26.34
N GLY A 143 12.32 -1.01 25.02
CA GLY A 143 13.17 -1.83 24.14
C GLY A 143 12.99 -3.35 24.26
N ARG A 144 12.02 -3.82 25.05
CA ARG A 144 11.69 -5.24 25.20
C ARG A 144 10.47 -5.60 24.37
N VAL A 145 10.46 -6.83 23.86
CA VAL A 145 9.39 -7.34 22.99
C VAL A 145 8.86 -8.68 23.47
N ARG A 146 7.56 -8.90 23.32
CA ARG A 146 6.92 -10.20 23.60
C ARG A 146 5.70 -10.40 22.70
N ALA A 147 5.48 -11.63 22.25
CA ALA A 147 4.23 -12.00 21.60
C ALA A 147 3.12 -12.13 22.65
N LEU A 148 1.94 -11.60 22.33
CA LEU A 148 0.75 -11.68 23.17
C LEU A 148 -0.16 -12.86 22.77
N SER A 149 0.03 -13.43 21.58
CA SER A 149 -0.76 -14.54 21.06
C SER A 149 0.05 -15.44 20.13
N LEU A 150 -0.49 -16.62 19.84
CA LEU A 150 -0.01 -17.44 18.72
C LEU A 150 -0.25 -16.71 17.39
N PRO A 151 0.54 -17.00 16.35
CA PRO A 151 0.30 -16.48 15.01
C PRO A 151 -1.05 -16.97 14.48
N ALA A 152 -1.86 -16.05 13.96
CA ALA A 152 -3.12 -16.36 13.30
C ALA A 152 -2.94 -16.27 11.78
N VAL A 153 -3.38 -17.29 11.04
CA VAL A 153 -3.42 -17.22 9.57
C VAL A 153 -4.45 -16.18 9.15
N VAL A 154 -4.09 -15.31 8.21
CA VAL A 154 -4.94 -14.25 7.67
C VAL A 154 -4.88 -14.22 6.15
N ALA A 155 -5.84 -13.53 5.52
CA ALA A 155 -5.78 -13.26 4.09
C ALA A 155 -4.63 -12.29 3.74
N PRO A 156 -4.07 -12.37 2.52
CA PRO A 156 -3.14 -11.36 2.01
C PRO A 156 -3.78 -9.96 2.01
N PRO A 157 -2.98 -8.88 2.07
CA PRO A 157 -3.46 -7.56 1.71
C PRO A 157 -4.11 -7.58 0.32
N GLY A 158 -5.29 -6.98 0.19
CA GLY A 158 -5.96 -6.87 -1.10
C GLY A 158 -5.19 -5.94 -2.05
N PRO A 159 -5.37 -6.10 -3.38
CA PRO A 159 -4.78 -5.19 -4.35
C PRO A 159 -5.28 -3.75 -4.12
N GLY A 160 -4.42 -2.79 -4.44
CA GLY A 160 -4.79 -1.37 -4.47
C GLY A 160 -5.78 -1.05 -5.60
N ARG A 161 -6.20 0.20 -5.67
CA ARG A 161 -7.02 0.69 -6.78
C ARG A 161 -6.13 1.08 -7.95
N ASP A 162 -6.59 0.77 -9.17
CA ASP A 162 -5.92 1.21 -10.39
C ASP A 162 -6.13 2.70 -10.58
N LEU A 163 -5.05 3.44 -10.82
CA LEU A 163 -5.06 4.88 -11.06
C LEU A 163 -4.81 5.16 -12.54
N VAL A 164 -5.46 6.20 -13.06
CA VAL A 164 -5.22 6.68 -14.43
C VAL A 164 -3.89 7.44 -14.46
N ALA A 165 -3.02 7.11 -15.41
CA ALA A 165 -1.80 7.89 -15.68
C ALA A 165 -2.12 9.09 -16.59
N ALA A 166 -1.40 10.21 -16.41
CA ALA A 166 -1.64 11.44 -17.19
C ALA A 166 -1.12 11.38 -18.65
N TYR A 167 -0.33 10.37 -19.00
CA TYR A 167 0.35 10.26 -20.30
C TYR A 167 -0.58 9.71 -21.39
N SER A 168 -1.42 10.59 -21.95
CA SER A 168 -2.45 10.22 -22.92
C SER A 168 -2.03 10.38 -24.39
N ALA A 169 -0.88 11.01 -24.66
CA ALA A 169 -0.48 11.36 -26.02
C ALA A 169 0.76 10.58 -26.47
N PRO A 170 0.62 9.52 -27.29
CA PRO A 170 1.78 8.85 -27.87
C PRO A 170 2.54 9.79 -28.80
N CYS A 171 3.86 9.89 -28.60
CA CYS A 171 4.74 10.75 -29.37
C CYS A 171 5.43 9.95 -30.48
N ARG A 172 5.50 10.55 -31.67
CA ARG A 172 6.24 9.95 -32.78
C ARG A 172 7.75 10.00 -32.50
N GLU A 173 8.48 9.04 -33.04
CA GLU A 173 9.94 8.92 -32.86
C GLU A 173 10.71 10.11 -33.44
N ASP A 174 10.17 10.77 -34.47
CA ASP A 174 10.77 11.93 -35.13
C ASP A 174 10.61 13.24 -34.35
N THR A 175 9.90 13.22 -33.22
CA THR A 175 9.76 14.42 -32.38
C THR A 175 11.05 14.70 -31.59
N PRO A 176 11.43 15.98 -31.42
CA PRO A 176 12.62 16.35 -30.65
C PRO A 176 12.63 15.82 -29.21
N VAL A 177 11.46 15.74 -28.56
CA VAL A 177 11.34 15.20 -27.20
C VAL A 177 11.61 13.69 -27.17
N SER A 178 11.07 12.92 -28.13
CA SER A 178 11.31 11.48 -28.24
C SER A 178 12.78 11.18 -28.52
N GLY A 179 13.43 11.96 -29.39
CA GLY A 179 14.86 11.82 -29.66
C GLY A 179 15.73 12.06 -28.42
N ALA A 180 15.46 13.11 -27.65
CA ALA A 180 16.19 13.40 -26.42
C ALA A 180 15.98 12.33 -25.35
N ALA A 181 14.73 11.92 -25.12
CA ALA A 181 14.38 10.89 -24.13
C ALA A 181 14.96 9.51 -24.47
N THR A 182 14.89 9.11 -25.75
CA THR A 182 15.45 7.84 -26.24
C THR A 182 16.97 7.83 -26.15
N GLY A 183 17.62 8.91 -26.59
CA GLY A 183 19.08 9.05 -26.52
C GLY A 183 19.58 9.05 -25.08
N PHE A 184 18.87 9.75 -24.18
CA PHE A 184 19.14 9.74 -22.75
C PHE A 184 19.08 8.32 -22.17
N LEU A 185 17.98 7.59 -22.34
CA LEU A 185 17.83 6.26 -21.74
C LEU A 185 18.80 5.25 -22.32
N ARG A 186 19.12 5.32 -23.62
CA ARG A 186 20.17 4.48 -24.21
C ARG A 186 21.51 4.76 -23.54
N ALA A 187 21.93 6.02 -23.45
CA ALA A 187 23.16 6.40 -22.77
C ALA A 187 23.18 5.98 -21.29
N TYR A 188 22.06 6.16 -20.59
CA TYR A 188 21.92 5.89 -19.16
C TYR A 188 21.94 4.40 -18.82
N LEU A 189 21.25 3.58 -19.62
CA LEU A 189 21.02 2.16 -19.34
C LEU A 189 22.02 1.21 -19.99
N THR A 190 22.64 1.60 -21.11
CA THR A 190 23.60 0.75 -21.83
C THR A 190 25.04 1.27 -21.73
N GLY A 191 25.24 2.49 -21.21
CA GLY A 191 26.54 3.15 -21.18
C GLY A 191 27.13 3.42 -22.57
N SER A 192 26.35 3.30 -23.65
CA SER A 192 26.86 3.42 -25.03
C SER A 192 27.25 4.84 -25.43
N ALA A 193 26.83 5.85 -24.64
CA ALA A 193 27.06 7.25 -24.91
C ALA A 193 27.14 8.05 -23.61
N ASP A 194 27.63 9.29 -23.71
CA ASP A 194 27.68 10.23 -22.58
C ASP A 194 26.28 10.80 -22.29
N VAL A 195 25.77 10.52 -21.08
CA VAL A 195 24.47 11.00 -20.59
C VAL A 195 24.41 12.53 -20.51
N ALA A 196 25.54 13.22 -20.28
CA ALA A 196 25.60 14.67 -20.16
C ALA A 196 25.13 15.40 -21.44
N ARG A 197 25.11 14.72 -22.59
CA ARG A 197 24.59 15.26 -23.86
C ARG A 197 23.08 15.42 -23.88
N TYR A 198 22.38 14.65 -23.05
CA TYR A 198 20.93 14.60 -23.02
C TYR A 198 20.34 15.19 -21.74
N THR A 199 21.17 15.62 -20.79
CA THR A 199 20.71 16.15 -19.49
C THR A 199 20.98 17.64 -19.35
N SER A 200 20.17 18.30 -18.53
CA SER A 200 20.42 19.69 -18.15
C SER A 200 21.60 19.80 -17.19
N HIS A 201 22.27 20.95 -17.15
CA HIS A 201 23.51 21.17 -16.36
C HIS A 201 23.39 20.79 -14.88
N ASN A 202 22.20 20.91 -14.29
CA ASN A 202 21.93 20.63 -12.87
C ASN A 202 21.10 19.35 -12.63
N ALA A 203 20.97 18.48 -13.64
CA ALA A 203 20.20 17.24 -13.49
C ALA A 203 20.84 16.28 -12.47
N GLY A 204 22.17 16.30 -12.32
CA GLY A 204 22.88 15.41 -11.40
C GLY A 204 22.78 13.92 -11.76
N ILE A 205 22.40 13.61 -13.00
CA ILE A 205 22.20 12.23 -13.48
C ILE A 205 23.49 11.75 -14.17
N ALA A 206 23.99 10.60 -13.72
CA ALA A 206 25.10 9.88 -14.35
C ALA A 206 24.61 8.54 -14.92
N ALA A 207 25.32 8.01 -15.92
CA ALA A 207 25.07 6.67 -16.44
C ALA A 207 25.26 5.61 -15.35
N LEU A 208 24.53 4.50 -15.47
CA LEU A 208 24.71 3.36 -14.58
C LEU A 208 26.07 2.69 -14.83
N ALA A 209 26.78 2.35 -13.75
CA ALA A 209 28.10 1.75 -13.79
C ALA A 209 28.21 0.60 -12.77
N PRO A 210 28.47 -0.66 -13.20
CA PRO A 210 28.52 -1.10 -14.60
C PRO A 210 27.16 -0.97 -15.30
N SER A 211 27.16 -0.98 -16.64
CA SER A 211 25.91 -0.97 -17.42
C SER A 211 25.10 -2.24 -17.12
N PRO A 212 23.80 -2.12 -16.76
CA PRO A 212 22.96 -3.28 -16.52
C PRO A 212 22.48 -3.98 -17.80
N PHE A 213 22.50 -3.30 -18.95
CA PHE A 213 21.99 -3.82 -20.22
C PHE A 213 22.98 -3.56 -21.36
N ASP A 214 22.89 -4.36 -22.42
CA ASP A 214 23.73 -4.19 -23.61
C ASP A 214 23.05 -3.30 -24.66
N GLU A 215 21.73 -3.43 -24.78
CA GLU A 215 20.93 -2.67 -25.75
C GLU A 215 19.49 -2.44 -25.29
N LEU A 216 18.78 -1.59 -26.05
CA LEU A 216 17.34 -1.35 -25.91
C LEU A 216 16.67 -1.79 -27.22
N GLU A 217 15.91 -2.89 -27.16
CA GLU A 217 15.18 -3.47 -28.30
C GLU A 217 14.09 -2.53 -28.81
N SER A 218 13.33 -1.92 -27.90
CA SER A 218 12.32 -0.92 -28.25
C SER A 218 12.24 0.20 -27.22
N VAL A 219 11.84 1.37 -27.69
CA VAL A 219 11.59 2.57 -26.88
C VAL A 219 10.32 3.24 -27.39
N SER A 220 9.33 3.41 -26.53
CA SER A 220 8.11 4.16 -26.84
C SER A 220 7.92 5.32 -25.86
N VAL A 221 7.43 6.45 -26.36
CA VAL A 221 7.32 7.71 -25.59
C VAL A 221 5.87 8.19 -25.64
N SER A 222 5.29 8.43 -24.47
CA SER A 222 3.97 9.07 -24.33
C SER A 222 4.08 10.32 -23.48
N ALA A 223 3.56 11.44 -23.96
CA ALA A 223 3.54 12.71 -23.24
C ALA A 223 2.19 12.94 -22.53
N THR A 224 2.21 13.86 -21.55
CA THR A 224 0.98 14.40 -20.96
C THR A 224 0.25 15.34 -21.92
N GLU A 225 0.98 15.98 -22.84
CA GLU A 225 0.44 16.90 -23.84
C GLU A 225 0.55 16.34 -25.25
N SER A 226 -0.48 16.54 -26.07
CA SER A 226 -0.52 16.13 -27.48
C SER A 226 0.49 16.84 -28.38
N SER A 227 1.09 17.93 -27.90
CA SER A 227 2.15 18.66 -28.59
C SER A 227 3.44 17.85 -28.69
N CYS A 228 3.67 16.87 -27.81
CA CYS A 228 4.92 16.10 -27.76
C CYS A 228 6.18 16.99 -27.82
N GLY A 229 6.19 18.10 -27.07
CA GLY A 229 7.32 19.02 -27.02
C GLY A 229 7.61 19.75 -28.35
N THR A 230 6.68 19.75 -29.31
CA THR A 230 6.79 20.59 -30.51
C THR A 230 6.53 22.06 -30.19
N SER A 231 5.69 22.31 -29.18
CA SER A 231 5.47 23.60 -28.54
C SER A 231 5.79 23.49 -27.04
N GLY A 232 6.08 24.62 -26.40
CA GLY A 232 6.40 24.66 -24.97
C GLY A 232 7.90 24.66 -24.63
N SER A 233 8.17 24.77 -23.35
CA SER A 233 9.52 24.80 -22.74
C SER A 233 9.75 23.69 -21.73
N THR A 234 8.70 22.95 -21.36
CA THR A 234 8.73 21.78 -20.47
C THR A 234 7.86 20.69 -21.07
N ALA A 235 8.27 19.44 -20.92
CA ALA A 235 7.48 18.27 -21.32
C ALA A 235 7.61 17.18 -20.25
N HIS A 236 6.48 16.57 -19.90
CA HIS A 236 6.44 15.38 -19.06
C HIS A 236 6.12 14.18 -19.94
N VAL A 237 7.00 13.18 -19.92
CA VAL A 237 6.85 11.98 -20.75
C VAL A 237 7.03 10.73 -19.91
N LEU A 238 6.29 9.67 -20.26
CA LEU A 238 6.53 8.31 -19.83
C LEU A 238 7.21 7.59 -20.98
N VAL A 239 8.41 7.08 -20.71
CA VAL A 239 9.16 6.30 -21.69
C VAL A 239 9.16 4.84 -21.26
N THR A 240 8.59 3.98 -22.09
CA THR A 240 8.62 2.53 -21.89
C THR A 240 9.73 1.96 -22.75
N VAL A 241 10.72 1.32 -22.12
CA VAL A 241 11.85 0.69 -22.80
C VAL A 241 11.80 -0.82 -22.61
N THR A 242 12.24 -1.55 -23.62
CA THR A 242 12.41 -3.00 -23.55
C THR A 242 13.91 -3.30 -23.66
N PRO A 243 14.62 -3.54 -22.55
CA PRO A 243 16.05 -3.79 -22.57
C PRO A 243 16.38 -5.23 -22.99
N ALA A 244 17.62 -5.45 -23.41
CA ALA A 244 18.15 -6.79 -23.68
C ALA A 244 19.57 -6.98 -23.11
N ILE A 245 19.90 -8.23 -22.79
CA ILE A 245 21.23 -8.70 -22.39
C ILE A 245 21.55 -9.90 -23.27
N ASP A 246 22.71 -9.92 -23.92
CA ASP A 246 23.11 -11.03 -24.81
C ASP A 246 22.03 -11.41 -25.86
N ALA A 247 21.30 -10.41 -26.38
CA ALA A 247 20.15 -10.54 -27.29
C ALA A 247 18.86 -11.18 -26.70
N ASP A 248 18.85 -11.49 -25.40
CA ASP A 248 17.65 -11.90 -24.69
C ASP A 248 16.83 -10.69 -24.25
N VAL A 249 15.62 -10.57 -24.80
CA VAL A 249 14.68 -9.49 -24.48
C VAL A 249 14.12 -9.66 -23.06
N LEU A 250 14.22 -8.61 -22.26
CA LEU A 250 13.78 -8.58 -20.87
C LEU A 250 12.42 -7.89 -20.71
N ALA A 251 11.90 -7.93 -19.48
CA ALA A 251 10.67 -7.23 -19.13
C ALA A 251 10.79 -5.71 -19.37
N PRO A 252 9.72 -5.05 -19.84
CA PRO A 252 9.73 -3.62 -20.09
C PRO A 252 9.88 -2.81 -18.80
N LEU A 253 10.52 -1.64 -18.91
CA LEU A 253 10.75 -0.70 -17.83
C LEU A 253 10.15 0.66 -18.18
N ASP A 254 9.50 1.29 -17.22
CA ASP A 254 8.88 2.60 -17.38
C ASP A 254 9.70 3.70 -16.69
N TYR A 255 9.96 4.78 -17.41
CA TYR A 255 10.72 5.95 -16.97
C TYR A 255 9.90 7.21 -17.16
N PRO A 256 9.25 7.74 -16.10
CA PRO A 256 8.67 9.08 -16.16
C PRO A 256 9.81 10.11 -16.11
N LEU A 257 9.86 10.99 -17.11
CA LEU A 257 10.89 11.99 -17.29
C LEU A 257 10.27 13.38 -17.38
N THR A 258 10.92 14.35 -16.76
CA THR A 258 10.68 15.76 -17.01
C THR A 258 11.81 16.31 -17.88
N LEU A 259 11.45 16.85 -19.04
CA LEU A 259 12.37 17.49 -19.98
C LEU A 259 12.12 18.99 -20.02
N VAL A 260 13.19 19.74 -20.21
CA VAL A 260 13.17 21.19 -20.43
C VAL A 260 13.85 21.54 -21.73
N ARG A 261 13.39 22.62 -22.37
CA ARG A 261 13.96 23.11 -23.62
C ARG A 261 14.96 24.23 -23.35
N THR A 262 16.24 23.93 -23.51
CA THR A 262 17.37 24.87 -23.35
C THR A 262 18.05 25.07 -24.70
N ASP A 263 18.27 26.31 -25.13
CA ASP A 263 18.93 26.62 -26.41
C ASP A 263 18.35 25.85 -27.62
N GLN A 264 17.01 25.77 -27.65
CA GLN A 264 16.21 25.04 -28.64
C GLN A 264 16.35 23.50 -28.62
N GLN A 265 17.15 22.93 -27.72
CA GLN A 265 17.32 21.50 -27.53
C GLN A 265 16.58 20.99 -26.29
N TRP A 266 15.97 19.82 -26.41
CA TRP A 266 15.35 19.15 -25.26
C TRP A 266 16.41 18.43 -24.45
N GLN A 267 16.35 18.63 -23.13
CA GLN A 267 17.26 18.04 -22.17
C GLN A 267 16.46 17.48 -21.00
N VAL A 268 16.83 16.30 -20.54
CA VAL A 268 16.26 15.65 -19.35
C VAL A 268 16.72 16.42 -18.12
N GLN A 269 15.74 16.89 -17.35
CA GLN A 269 15.95 17.59 -16.09
C GLN A 269 15.89 16.61 -14.91
N SER A 270 14.92 15.69 -14.91
CA SER A 270 14.74 14.71 -13.84
C SER A 270 14.15 13.39 -14.35
N MET A 271 14.42 12.33 -13.60
CA MET A 271 13.67 11.08 -13.60
C MET A 271 12.72 11.10 -12.41
N ASP A 272 11.42 11.14 -12.68
CA ASP A 272 10.41 11.37 -11.65
C ASP A 272 10.20 10.09 -10.84
N GLN A 273 10.03 10.23 -9.53
CA GLN A 273 9.84 9.07 -8.64
C GLN A 273 8.43 8.49 -8.71
N VAL A 274 7.48 9.29 -9.21
CA VAL A 274 6.08 8.94 -9.36
C VAL A 274 5.63 9.39 -10.76
N PRO A 275 5.00 8.53 -11.56
CA PRO A 275 4.40 8.94 -12.82
C PRO A 275 3.37 10.07 -12.61
N ALA A 276 3.26 10.98 -13.57
CA ALA A 276 2.25 12.04 -13.51
C ALA A 276 0.83 11.45 -13.42
N LEU A 277 0.06 11.93 -12.45
CA LEU A 277 -1.35 11.61 -12.26
C LEU A 277 -2.21 12.81 -12.67
N PRO A 278 -3.42 12.60 -13.19
CA PRO A 278 -4.35 13.70 -13.44
C PRO A 278 -4.72 14.39 -12.12
N ASP A 279 -5.03 15.68 -12.20
CA ASP A 279 -5.64 16.46 -11.12
C ASP A 279 -7.10 16.77 -11.49
N PRO A 280 -8.10 16.26 -10.76
CA PRO A 280 -7.99 15.41 -9.57
C PRO A 280 -7.57 13.97 -9.89
N ILE A 281 -6.96 13.30 -8.89
CA ILE A 281 -6.59 11.88 -8.98
C ILE A 281 -7.83 11.07 -9.36
N THR A 282 -7.70 10.33 -10.44
CA THR A 282 -8.79 9.56 -11.03
C THR A 282 -8.46 8.08 -10.99
N GLU A 283 -9.40 7.30 -10.48
CA GLU A 283 -9.31 5.84 -10.47
C GLU A 283 -9.85 5.28 -11.80
N VAL A 284 -9.26 4.19 -12.27
CA VAL A 284 -9.80 3.46 -13.41
C VAL A 284 -11.14 2.87 -12.97
N SER A 285 -12.23 3.38 -13.54
CA SER A 285 -13.54 2.78 -13.33
C SER A 285 -13.52 1.37 -13.89
N ALA A 286 -13.55 0.37 -13.03
CA ALA A 286 -13.79 -1.00 -13.46
C ALA A 286 -15.21 -1.05 -14.04
N ASN A 287 -15.34 -1.00 -15.36
CA ASN A 287 -16.58 -1.37 -16.02
C ASN A 287 -16.84 -2.83 -15.63
N ALA A 288 -17.79 -3.04 -14.71
CA ALA A 288 -18.18 -4.34 -14.15
C ALA A 288 -18.93 -5.20 -15.17
N ASN A 289 -18.37 -5.34 -16.37
CA ASN A 289 -18.96 -6.11 -17.44
C ASN A 289 -17.91 -6.77 -18.34
N GLN A 290 -16.83 -7.32 -17.76
CA GLN A 290 -16.04 -8.44 -18.31
C GLN A 290 -15.22 -9.12 -17.20
N ILE A 291 -15.90 -9.83 -16.30
CA ILE A 291 -15.33 -11.03 -15.66
C ILE A 291 -16.27 -12.17 -16.01
N GLY A 292 -16.18 -12.59 -17.26
CA GLY A 292 -16.80 -13.80 -17.77
C GLY A 292 -15.70 -14.82 -18.10
N SER A 293 -15.00 -15.32 -17.07
CA SER A 293 -14.23 -16.56 -17.22
C SER A 293 -15.20 -17.72 -17.23
N GLY A 294 -15.14 -18.50 -18.31
CA GLY A 294 -16.02 -19.63 -18.55
C GLY A 294 -15.98 -20.67 -17.44
N ALA A 295 -17.14 -20.91 -16.85
CA ALA A 295 -17.50 -22.18 -16.26
C ALA A 295 -18.73 -22.68 -17.01
N ALA A 296 -18.53 -23.66 -17.90
CA ALA A 296 -19.61 -24.39 -18.52
C ALA A 296 -20.33 -25.19 -17.43
N SER A 297 -21.51 -24.73 -17.03
CA SER A 297 -22.48 -25.51 -16.28
C SER A 297 -23.72 -25.68 -17.16
N THR A 298 -23.81 -26.83 -17.79
CA THR A 298 -25.05 -27.34 -18.40
C THR A 298 -26.10 -27.54 -17.32
N THR A 299 -27.15 -26.73 -17.32
CA THR A 299 -28.45 -27.12 -16.77
C THR A 299 -29.58 -26.48 -17.57
N LYS A 300 -30.32 -27.37 -18.24
CA LYS A 300 -31.54 -27.16 -19.00
C LYS A 300 -32.64 -26.49 -18.16
N PRO A 301 -33.47 -25.59 -18.71
CA PRO A 301 -34.54 -24.94 -17.96
C PRO A 301 -35.73 -25.90 -17.81
N THR A 302 -36.12 -26.20 -16.57
CA THR A 302 -37.42 -26.81 -16.25
C THR A 302 -38.32 -25.74 -15.66
N THR A 303 -39.26 -25.29 -16.48
CA THR A 303 -40.40 -24.46 -16.10
C THR A 303 -41.35 -25.29 -15.25
N ALA A 304 -41.73 -24.80 -14.07
CA ALA A 304 -42.87 -25.34 -13.30
C ALA A 304 -43.82 -24.17 -12.94
N PRO A 305 -45.14 -24.33 -13.18
CA PRO A 305 -46.10 -23.23 -13.09
C PRO A 305 -46.57 -22.94 -11.68
N THR A 306 -46.83 -21.66 -11.43
CA THR A 306 -47.46 -21.11 -10.22
C THR A 306 -48.95 -21.49 -10.19
N THR A 307 -49.38 -22.25 -9.18
CA THR A 307 -50.80 -22.33 -8.80
C THR A 307 -50.98 -21.73 -7.41
N SER A 308 -51.68 -20.60 -7.39
CA SER A 308 -52.18 -19.95 -6.19
C SER A 308 -53.31 -20.78 -5.57
N VAL A 309 -53.18 -21.19 -4.32
CA VAL A 309 -54.30 -21.66 -3.50
C VAL A 309 -54.36 -20.85 -2.21
N ARG A 310 -55.45 -20.10 -2.07
CA ARG A 310 -55.85 -19.27 -0.93
C ARG A 310 -56.48 -20.18 0.12
N ILE A 311 -55.95 -20.18 1.35
CA ILE A 311 -56.53 -20.89 2.50
C ILE A 311 -56.89 -19.85 3.59
N PRO A 312 -58.13 -19.84 4.12
CA PRO A 312 -58.67 -18.81 5.01
C PRO A 312 -58.16 -18.91 6.46
N PRO A 313 -58.31 -17.86 7.29
CA PRO A 313 -57.73 -17.81 8.62
C PRO A 313 -58.57 -18.60 9.63
N ALA A 314 -57.90 -19.25 10.58
CA ALA A 314 -58.52 -19.86 11.75
C ALA A 314 -58.09 -19.13 13.03
N THR A 315 -59.09 -18.94 13.89
CA THR A 315 -59.22 -18.06 15.06
C THR A 315 -58.47 -18.51 16.31
N GLN A 316 -58.20 -17.54 17.19
CA GLN A 316 -57.70 -17.73 18.57
C GLN A 316 -58.60 -18.63 19.41
N ASN A 317 -57.97 -19.49 20.21
CA ASN A 317 -58.06 -19.53 21.68
C ASN A 317 -56.85 -20.26 22.25
#